data_AF-X0RGQ5-F1
#
_entry.id   AF-X0RGQ5-F1
#
_cell.length_a   1.000
_cell.length_b   1.000
_cell.length_c   1.000
_cell.angle_alpha   90.00
_cell.angle_beta   90.00
_cell.angle_gamma   90.00
#
_symmetry.space_group_name_H-M   'P 1'
#
loop_
_entity.id
_entity.type
_entity.pdbx_description
1 polymer ?
#
loop_
_entity_poly.entity_id
_entity_poly.type
_entity_poly.pdbx_seq_one_letter_code
_entity_poly.pdbx_strand_id
1 'polypeptide(L)'
;MKNWRSYRYKTSQQNKSSSIAKDEVALLAERLEFFIPKLMEVMKPWQWFIYIFFWSLFVTVINRYDIATWSDFLIQLFSRVLQNTLSIIPSLYLIDYLRPIFKGMSIPKASMYVLALLMVASTISMILVMLVMINIGWFEYDRQTFILNILFNVLISGGFTLVFLLYFLRRYRETNALKQSFEQKLSAQNDVIKARIAPHFFFNTINTLVSLIESNPARASALLQHVSALFRASFNGAREISFEEEIALCEHYLAIESSRLADKLEVSCQLPDEDVMYDMVITALTLQSVLEKMLLNVVEMTTETIYINIRVTWQQHRVVITIGVALPKKTMIINHDLRQHMNFYIQAERLRAYFGQSADIKSSVTSSRIITVIDYPLQDVSL
;
A
#
# COMPACT_ATOMS: atom_id res chain seq x y z
N MET A 1 23.53 1.15 -37.15
CA MET A 1 22.06 1.37 -37.06
C MET A 1 21.41 0.23 -36.26
N LYS A 2 21.55 0.21 -34.93
CA LYS A 2 20.97 -0.83 -34.07
C LYS A 2 19.66 -0.35 -33.44
N ASN A 3 18.57 -0.90 -33.95
CA ASN A 3 17.31 -1.26 -33.30
C ASN A 3 16.62 -0.26 -32.35
N TRP A 4 15.98 0.75 -32.94
CA TRP A 4 14.90 1.56 -32.33
C TRP A 4 13.64 0.75 -31.91
N ARG A 5 13.56 -0.55 -32.26
CA ARG A 5 12.41 -1.42 -31.97
C ARG A 5 12.38 -1.96 -30.53
N SER A 6 13.52 -2.08 -29.84
CA SER A 6 13.55 -2.60 -28.45
C SER A 6 13.08 -1.58 -27.41
N TYR A 7 13.27 -0.28 -27.68
CA TYR A 7 12.86 0.80 -26.79
C TYR A 7 11.33 0.94 -26.70
N ARG A 8 10.61 0.73 -27.82
CA ARG A 8 9.13 0.67 -27.86
C ARG A 8 8.57 -0.53 -27.10
N TYR A 9 9.28 -1.66 -27.08
CA TYR A 9 8.80 -2.87 -26.42
C TYR A 9 8.90 -2.75 -24.89
N LYS A 10 10.01 -2.21 -24.36
CA LYS A 10 10.19 -1.93 -22.93
C LYS A 10 9.27 -0.81 -22.42
N THR A 11 9.13 0.29 -23.16
CA THR A 11 8.14 1.34 -22.81
C THR A 11 6.71 0.82 -22.90
N SER A 12 6.37 -0.06 -23.86
CA SER A 12 5.05 -0.68 -23.90
C SER A 12 4.81 -1.63 -22.71
N GLN A 13 5.79 -2.42 -22.27
CA GLN A 13 5.63 -3.33 -21.13
C GLN A 13 5.54 -2.58 -19.80
N GLN A 14 6.31 -1.49 -19.64
CA GLN A 14 6.27 -0.67 -18.42
C GLN A 14 4.97 0.16 -18.35
N ASN A 15 4.49 0.70 -19.48
CA ASN A 15 3.14 1.26 -19.57
C ASN A 15 2.05 0.19 -19.39
N LYS A 16 2.25 -1.05 -19.86
CA LYS A 16 1.32 -2.17 -19.61
C LYS A 16 1.27 -2.51 -18.13
N SER A 17 2.39 -2.54 -17.41
CA SER A 17 2.38 -2.82 -15.96
C SER A 17 1.72 -1.70 -15.14
N SER A 18 1.89 -0.44 -15.57
CA SER A 18 1.22 0.72 -14.95
C SER A 18 -0.26 0.81 -15.32
N SER A 19 -0.64 0.46 -16.55
CA SER A 19 -2.05 0.34 -16.96
C SER A 19 -2.71 -0.84 -16.28
N ILE A 20 -2.08 -2.02 -16.21
CA ILE A 20 -2.62 -3.19 -15.51
C ILE A 20 -2.81 -2.88 -14.03
N ALA A 21 -1.88 -2.17 -13.36
CA ALA A 21 -2.08 -1.75 -11.98
C ALA A 21 -3.20 -0.70 -11.84
N LYS A 22 -3.34 0.26 -12.78
CA LYS A 22 -4.45 1.22 -12.78
C LYS A 22 -5.79 0.60 -13.13
N ASP A 23 -5.81 -0.37 -14.05
CA ASP A 23 -6.97 -1.11 -14.48
C ASP A 23 -7.40 -2.09 -13.38
N GLU A 24 -6.47 -2.76 -12.69
CA GLU A 24 -6.78 -3.57 -11.51
C GLU A 24 -7.32 -2.70 -10.37
N VAL A 25 -6.74 -1.52 -10.13
CA VAL A 25 -7.25 -0.57 -9.12
C VAL A 25 -8.59 0.02 -9.52
N ALA A 26 -8.82 0.32 -10.80
CA ALA A 26 -10.10 0.82 -11.31
C ALA A 26 -11.19 -0.27 -11.31
N LEU A 27 -10.83 -1.51 -11.63
CA LEU A 27 -11.71 -2.68 -11.63
C LEU A 27 -11.99 -3.15 -10.19
N LEU A 28 -11.03 -2.98 -9.27
CA LEU A 28 -11.25 -3.08 -7.83
C LEU A 28 -12.14 -1.95 -7.31
N ALA A 29 -11.94 -0.71 -7.77
CA ALA A 29 -12.77 0.44 -7.40
C ALA A 29 -14.21 0.28 -7.91
N GLU A 30 -14.40 -0.20 -9.14
CA GLU A 30 -15.70 -0.51 -9.74
C GLU A 30 -16.38 -1.69 -9.01
N ARG A 31 -15.61 -2.73 -8.64
CA ARG A 31 -16.10 -3.82 -7.75
C ARG A 31 -16.41 -3.33 -6.33
N LEU A 32 -15.75 -2.28 -5.85
CA LEU A 32 -15.99 -1.67 -4.55
C LEU A 32 -17.19 -0.70 -4.57
N GLU A 33 -17.52 -0.11 -5.73
CA GLU A 33 -18.65 0.81 -5.91
C GLU A 33 -20.01 0.11 -5.97
N PHE A 34 -20.08 -1.15 -6.42
CA PHE A 34 -21.34 -1.88 -6.52
C PHE A 34 -21.39 -3.09 -5.57
N PHE A 35 -21.75 -2.83 -4.31
CA PHE A 35 -21.46 -3.77 -3.22
C PHE A 35 -22.65 -4.49 -2.58
N ILE A 36 -23.90 -4.23 -2.95
CA ILE A 36 -25.00 -5.07 -2.43
C ILE A 36 -24.88 -6.43 -3.15
N PRO A 37 -24.56 -7.56 -2.49
CA PRO A 37 -24.54 -8.87 -3.16
C PRO A 37 -25.97 -9.30 -3.45
N LYS A 38 -26.23 -10.05 -4.53
CA LYS A 38 -27.60 -10.55 -4.81
C LYS A 38 -28.10 -11.28 -3.58
N LEU A 39 -29.20 -10.82 -2.99
CA LEU A 39 -29.70 -11.38 -1.74
C LEU A 39 -30.03 -12.87 -1.91
N MET A 40 -30.52 -13.23 -3.11
CA MET A 40 -30.70 -14.62 -3.51
C MET A 40 -29.40 -15.42 -3.64
N GLU A 41 -28.25 -14.78 -3.85
CA GLU A 41 -26.93 -15.42 -3.95
C GLU A 41 -26.17 -15.44 -2.61
N VAL A 42 -26.70 -14.80 -1.54
CA VAL A 42 -26.09 -14.82 -0.20
C VAL A 42 -26.10 -16.23 0.39
N MET A 43 -27.13 -17.02 0.10
CA MET A 43 -27.23 -18.43 0.48
C MET A 43 -27.63 -19.27 -0.72
N LYS A 44 -27.23 -20.54 -0.76
CA LYS A 44 -27.67 -21.47 -1.80
C LYS A 44 -29.20 -21.66 -1.69
N PRO A 45 -29.93 -21.90 -2.79
CA PRO A 45 -31.39 -22.04 -2.77
C PRO A 45 -31.92 -23.07 -1.75
N TRP A 46 -31.25 -24.21 -1.60
CA TRP A 46 -31.63 -25.22 -0.60
C TRP A 46 -31.48 -24.74 0.85
N GLN A 47 -30.52 -23.85 1.12
CA GLN A 47 -30.33 -23.26 2.45
C GLN A 47 -31.48 -22.30 2.79
N TRP A 48 -31.98 -21.56 1.81
CA TRP A 48 -33.21 -20.77 1.96
C TRP A 48 -34.42 -21.64 2.30
N PHE A 49 -34.59 -22.77 1.62
CA PHE A 49 -35.67 -23.71 1.94
C PHE A 49 -35.54 -24.31 3.34
N ILE A 50 -34.34 -24.75 3.74
CA ILE A 50 -34.09 -25.24 5.11
C ILE A 50 -34.41 -24.16 6.12
N TYR A 51 -33.94 -22.95 5.89
CA TYR A 51 -34.18 -21.83 6.77
C TYR A 51 -35.68 -21.55 6.92
N ILE A 52 -36.42 -21.45 5.81
CA ILE A 52 -37.88 -21.23 5.82
C ILE A 52 -38.59 -22.38 6.53
N PHE A 53 -38.18 -23.62 6.29
CA PHE A 53 -38.75 -24.81 6.92
C PHE A 53 -38.57 -24.80 8.45
N PHE A 54 -37.34 -24.62 8.93
CA PHE A 54 -37.06 -24.57 10.36
C PHE A 54 -37.73 -23.38 11.04
N TRP A 55 -37.83 -22.25 10.33
CA TRP A 55 -38.55 -21.10 10.85
C TRP A 55 -40.05 -21.37 10.99
N SER A 56 -40.68 -21.91 9.94
CA SER A 56 -42.08 -22.31 9.99
C SER A 56 -42.33 -23.37 11.08
N LEU A 57 -41.42 -24.33 11.24
CA LEU A 57 -41.48 -25.32 12.31
C LEU A 57 -41.43 -24.68 13.70
N PHE A 58 -40.48 -23.77 13.93
CA PHE A 58 -40.34 -23.07 15.19
C PHE A 58 -41.64 -22.33 15.56
N VAL A 59 -42.24 -21.60 14.62
CA VAL A 59 -43.47 -20.86 14.89
C VAL A 59 -44.67 -21.80 15.10
N THR A 60 -44.81 -22.86 14.32
CA THR A 60 -45.89 -23.85 14.53
C THR A 60 -45.76 -24.54 15.89
N VAL A 61 -44.54 -24.77 16.37
CA VAL A 61 -44.28 -25.34 17.70
C VAL A 61 -44.64 -24.35 18.82
N ILE A 62 -44.36 -23.06 18.66
CA ILE A 62 -44.78 -22.03 19.64
C ILE A 62 -46.30 -21.99 19.78
N ASN A 63 -47.03 -22.07 18.66
CA ASN A 63 -48.49 -22.05 18.63
C ASN A 63 -49.11 -23.43 18.90
N ARG A 64 -48.35 -24.39 19.45
CA ARG A 64 -48.83 -25.76 19.66
C ARG A 64 -49.98 -25.87 20.66
N TYR A 65 -50.13 -24.90 21.57
CA TYR A 65 -51.20 -24.90 22.56
C TYR A 65 -52.61 -24.87 21.93
N ASP A 66 -52.75 -24.37 20.70
CA ASP A 66 -54.02 -24.35 19.95
C ASP A 66 -54.27 -25.62 19.12
N ILE A 67 -53.38 -26.61 19.18
CA ILE A 67 -53.38 -27.76 18.26
C ILE A 67 -53.71 -29.06 19.01
N ALA A 68 -54.90 -29.60 18.75
CA ALA A 68 -55.40 -30.81 19.42
C ALA A 68 -54.83 -32.11 18.83
N THR A 69 -54.49 -32.15 17.53
CA THR A 69 -54.09 -33.38 16.83
C THR A 69 -52.80 -33.24 16.02
N TRP A 70 -52.12 -34.37 15.76
CA TRP A 70 -50.93 -34.40 14.90
C TRP A 70 -51.23 -34.05 13.44
N SER A 71 -52.44 -34.33 12.94
CA SER A 71 -52.85 -33.94 11.59
C SER A 71 -52.96 -32.42 11.46
N ASP A 72 -53.57 -31.75 12.44
CA ASP A 72 -53.72 -30.29 12.45
C ASP A 72 -52.34 -29.61 12.53
N PHE A 73 -51.42 -30.19 13.30
CA PHE A 73 -50.04 -29.73 13.36
C PHE A 73 -49.36 -29.77 11.99
N LEU A 74 -49.49 -30.88 11.25
CA LEU A 74 -48.88 -31.04 9.93
C LEU A 74 -49.50 -30.09 8.90
N ILE A 75 -50.82 -29.90 8.92
CA ILE A 75 -51.52 -28.97 8.04
C ILE A 75 -51.07 -27.53 8.32
N GLN A 76 -50.99 -27.12 9.59
CA GLN A 76 -50.50 -25.79 9.97
C GLN A 76 -49.02 -25.59 9.63
N LEU A 77 -48.18 -26.62 9.81
CA LEU A 77 -46.78 -26.54 9.41
C LEU A 77 -46.66 -26.32 7.90
N PHE A 78 -47.38 -27.11 7.10
CA PHE A 78 -47.35 -26.99 5.65
C PHE A 78 -47.86 -25.62 5.19
N SER A 79 -48.98 -25.15 5.75
CA SER A 79 -49.55 -23.84 5.40
C SER A 79 -48.59 -22.69 5.74
N ARG A 80 -47.88 -22.76 6.86
CA ARG A 80 -46.84 -21.77 7.23
C ARG A 80 -45.60 -21.84 6.35
N VAL A 81 -45.13 -23.04 5.99
CA VAL A 81 -44.02 -23.18 5.03
C VAL A 81 -44.39 -22.55 3.70
N LEU A 82 -45.59 -22.83 3.19
CA LEU A 82 -46.07 -22.24 1.94
C LEU A 82 -46.18 -20.71 2.06
N GLN A 83 -46.81 -20.22 3.13
CA GLN A 83 -46.99 -18.79 3.38
C GLN A 83 -45.64 -18.06 3.44
N ASN A 84 -44.68 -18.56 4.21
CA ASN A 84 -43.36 -17.94 4.35
C ASN A 84 -42.57 -17.97 3.04
N THR A 85 -42.66 -19.07 2.29
CA THR A 85 -42.02 -19.19 0.97
C THR A 85 -42.56 -18.15 -0.01
N LEU A 86 -43.89 -18.03 -0.09
CA LEU A 86 -44.57 -17.06 -0.96
C LEU A 86 -44.42 -15.60 -0.49
N SER A 87 -43.99 -15.36 0.76
CA SER A 87 -43.82 -14.00 1.29
C SER A 87 -42.36 -13.51 1.23
N ILE A 88 -41.41 -14.39 1.52
CA ILE A 88 -39.97 -14.04 1.63
C ILE A 88 -39.30 -14.05 0.25
N ILE A 89 -39.56 -15.05 -0.60
CA ILE A 89 -38.86 -15.14 -1.89
C ILE A 89 -39.19 -13.95 -2.81
N PRO A 90 -40.45 -13.52 -2.98
CA PRO A 90 -40.75 -12.36 -3.83
C PRO A 90 -40.15 -11.05 -3.31
N SER A 91 -40.08 -10.87 -1.98
CA SER A 91 -39.48 -9.67 -1.39
C SER A 91 -37.96 -9.61 -1.62
N LEU A 92 -37.25 -10.75 -1.58
CA LEU A 92 -35.83 -10.82 -1.95
C LEU A 92 -35.60 -10.49 -3.43
N TYR A 93 -36.42 -11.05 -4.32
CA TYR A 93 -36.36 -10.75 -5.76
C TYR A 93 -36.65 -9.29 -6.08
N LEU A 94 -37.60 -8.67 -5.38
CA LEU A 94 -37.91 -7.25 -5.54
C LEU A 94 -36.71 -6.37 -5.17
N ILE A 95 -36.00 -6.69 -4.08
CA ILE A 95 -34.80 -5.94 -3.69
C ILE A 95 -33.68 -6.15 -4.71
N ASP A 96 -33.49 -7.37 -5.20
CA ASP A 96 -32.49 -7.64 -6.23
C ASP A 96 -32.80 -6.91 -7.55
N TYR A 97 -34.07 -6.71 -7.87
CA TYR A 97 -34.52 -5.88 -8.99
C TYR A 97 -34.29 -4.38 -8.75
N LEU A 98 -34.58 -3.86 -7.56
CA LEU A 98 -34.42 -2.44 -7.20
C LEU A 98 -32.98 -2.07 -6.84
N ARG A 99 -32.07 -3.04 -6.83
CA ARG A 99 -30.64 -2.87 -6.56
C ARG A 99 -29.98 -1.68 -7.28
N PRO A 100 -30.23 -1.41 -8.59
CA PRO A 100 -29.58 -0.31 -9.28
C PRO A 100 -29.87 1.07 -8.67
N ILE A 101 -31.00 1.24 -7.97
CA ILE A 101 -31.39 2.49 -7.33
C ILE A 101 -30.45 2.85 -6.17
N PHE A 102 -29.84 1.85 -5.53
CA PHE A 102 -28.89 2.05 -4.45
C PHE A 102 -27.46 2.35 -4.94
N LYS A 103 -27.24 2.41 -6.27
CA LYS A 103 -25.94 2.72 -6.85
C LYS A 103 -25.55 4.16 -6.51
N GLY A 104 -24.37 4.35 -5.93
CA GLY A 104 -23.85 5.66 -5.53
C GLY A 104 -24.24 6.13 -4.13
N MET A 105 -25.05 5.37 -3.39
CA MET A 105 -25.32 5.66 -1.97
C MET A 105 -24.19 5.18 -1.07
N SER A 106 -23.98 5.85 0.06
CA SER A 106 -23.08 5.33 1.09
C SER A 106 -23.62 4.02 1.67
N ILE A 107 -22.73 3.06 1.92
CA ILE A 107 -23.07 1.72 2.43
C ILE A 107 -24.05 1.74 3.63
N PRO A 108 -23.90 2.60 4.67
CA PRO A 108 -24.85 2.62 5.78
C PRO A 108 -26.24 3.08 5.36
N LYS A 109 -26.34 4.07 4.46
CA LYS A 109 -27.63 4.56 3.93
C LYS A 109 -28.30 3.48 3.07
N ALA A 110 -27.56 2.88 2.15
CA ALA A 110 -28.04 1.80 1.29
C ALA A 110 -28.55 0.61 2.12
N SER A 111 -27.82 0.21 3.17
CA SER A 111 -28.22 -0.88 4.06
C SER A 111 -29.52 -0.56 4.81
N MET A 112 -29.68 0.65 5.33
CA MET A 112 -30.91 1.07 6.00
C MET A 112 -32.12 1.04 5.06
N TYR A 113 -31.97 1.54 3.84
CA TYR A 113 -33.06 1.51 2.85
C TYR A 113 -33.40 0.09 2.39
N VAL A 114 -32.41 -0.77 2.17
CA VAL A 114 -32.63 -2.19 1.81
C VAL A 114 -33.39 -2.91 2.91
N LEU A 115 -33.05 -2.68 4.18
CA LEU A 115 -33.74 -3.30 5.32
C LEU A 115 -35.17 -2.80 5.47
N ALA A 116 -35.38 -1.49 5.35
CA ALA A 116 -36.73 -0.90 5.38
C ALA A 116 -37.58 -1.44 4.23
N LEU A 117 -37.01 -1.55 3.02
CA LEU A 117 -37.70 -2.08 1.86
C LEU A 117 -38.00 -3.58 2.03
N LEU A 118 -37.10 -4.36 2.62
CA LEU A 118 -37.31 -5.77 2.92
C LEU A 118 -38.48 -5.95 3.90
N MET A 119 -38.51 -5.18 4.99
CA MET A 119 -39.63 -5.18 5.95
C MET A 119 -40.97 -4.87 5.28
N VAL A 120 -41.02 -3.78 4.52
CA VAL A 120 -42.26 -3.32 3.89
C VAL A 120 -42.73 -4.34 2.85
N ALA A 121 -41.82 -4.80 1.98
CA ALA A 121 -42.13 -5.78 0.96
C ALA A 121 -42.59 -7.12 1.55
N SER A 122 -41.92 -7.62 2.59
CA SER A 122 -42.32 -8.87 3.26
C SER A 122 -43.69 -8.74 3.92
N THR A 123 -43.98 -7.58 4.53
CA THR A 123 -45.27 -7.33 5.19
C THR A 123 -46.41 -7.26 4.18
N ILE A 124 -46.23 -6.52 3.08
CA ILE A 124 -47.22 -6.43 2.01
C ILE A 124 -47.45 -7.81 1.37
N SER A 125 -46.37 -8.53 1.06
CA SER A 125 -46.45 -9.85 0.45
C SER A 125 -47.17 -10.84 1.37
N MET A 126 -46.89 -10.80 2.67
CA MET A 126 -47.58 -11.62 3.66
C MET A 126 -49.08 -11.31 3.75
N ILE A 127 -49.48 -10.03 3.78
CA ILE A 127 -50.89 -9.62 3.80
C ILE A 127 -51.61 -10.16 2.56
N LEU A 128 -50.99 -10.02 1.37
CA LEU A 128 -51.55 -10.54 0.12
C LEU A 128 -51.72 -12.06 0.16
N VAL A 129 -50.70 -12.79 0.60
CA VAL A 129 -50.77 -14.26 0.72
C VAL A 129 -51.86 -14.68 1.70
N MET A 130 -51.99 -13.99 2.84
CA MET A 130 -53.02 -14.28 3.83
C MET A 130 -54.43 -14.05 3.28
N LEU A 131 -54.66 -12.94 2.55
CA LEU A 131 -55.95 -12.66 1.89
C LEU A 131 -56.30 -13.73 0.85
N VAL A 132 -55.32 -14.20 0.07
CA VAL A 132 -55.52 -15.28 -0.90
C VAL A 132 -55.89 -16.59 -0.21
N MET A 133 -55.21 -16.94 0.89
CA MET A 133 -55.51 -18.16 1.65
C MET A 133 -56.91 -18.10 2.30
N ILE A 134 -57.34 -16.93 2.77
CA ILE A 134 -58.71 -16.72 3.26
C ILE A 134 -59.73 -16.89 2.12
N ASN A 135 -59.46 -16.31 0.96
CA ASN A 135 -60.37 -16.39 -0.20
C ASN A 135 -60.58 -17.83 -0.70
N ILE A 136 -59.52 -18.65 -0.70
CA ILE A 136 -59.57 -20.06 -1.10
C ILE A 136 -60.23 -20.96 -0.03
N GLY A 137 -60.54 -20.41 1.16
CA GLY A 137 -61.16 -21.15 2.27
C GLY A 137 -60.16 -21.97 3.09
N TRP A 138 -58.86 -21.69 2.97
CA TRP A 138 -57.82 -22.32 3.81
C TRP A 138 -57.76 -21.74 5.22
N PHE A 139 -58.26 -20.53 5.44
CA PHE A 139 -58.38 -19.90 6.75
C PHE A 139 -59.75 -19.25 6.92
N GLU A 140 -60.33 -19.37 8.11
CA GLU A 140 -61.51 -18.59 8.50
C GLU A 140 -61.12 -17.14 8.78
N TYR A 141 -61.96 -16.21 8.34
CA TYR A 141 -61.74 -14.79 8.60
C TYR A 141 -62.25 -14.40 9.98
N ASP A 142 -61.31 -14.18 10.90
CA ASP A 142 -61.56 -13.48 12.16
C ASP A 142 -60.68 -12.22 12.25
N ARG A 143 -61.31 -11.08 12.56
CA ARG A 143 -60.63 -9.77 12.58
C ARG A 143 -59.54 -9.72 13.65
N GLN A 144 -59.80 -10.29 14.82
CA GLN A 144 -58.85 -10.23 15.94
C GLN A 144 -57.62 -11.09 15.64
N THR A 145 -57.85 -12.33 15.20
CA THR A 145 -56.81 -13.28 14.79
C THR A 145 -56.00 -12.76 13.60
N PHE A 146 -56.65 -12.09 12.64
CA PHE A 146 -55.98 -11.45 11.51
C PHE A 146 -54.99 -10.37 11.94
N ILE A 147 -55.42 -9.44 12.80
CA ILE A 147 -54.56 -8.34 13.29
C ILE A 147 -53.41 -8.89 14.13
N LEU A 148 -53.68 -9.83 15.04
CA LEU A 148 -52.65 -10.44 15.88
C LEU A 148 -51.60 -11.19 15.06
N ASN A 149 -52.02 -11.92 14.01
CA ASN A 149 -51.11 -12.60 13.10
C ASN A 149 -50.22 -11.61 12.34
N ILE A 150 -50.76 -10.48 11.87
CA ILE A 150 -49.94 -9.44 11.22
C ILE A 150 -48.91 -8.87 12.20
N LEU A 151 -49.34 -8.45 13.39
CA LEU A 151 -48.43 -7.85 14.39
C LEU A 151 -47.32 -8.82 14.79
N PHE A 152 -47.66 -10.09 15.02
CA PHE A 152 -46.70 -11.12 15.38
C PHE A 152 -45.66 -11.36 14.27
N ASN A 153 -46.11 -11.42 13.01
CA ASN A 153 -45.20 -11.62 11.88
C ASN A 153 -44.34 -10.39 11.57
N VAL A 154 -44.85 -9.17 11.81
CA VAL A 154 -44.05 -7.93 11.71
C VAL A 154 -42.96 -7.88 12.79
N LEU A 155 -43.29 -8.26 14.03
CA LEU A 155 -42.30 -8.33 15.11
C LEU A 155 -41.19 -9.34 14.76
N ILE A 156 -41.58 -10.49 14.23
CA ILE A 156 -40.66 -11.55 13.81
C ILE A 156 -39.82 -11.13 12.60
N SER A 157 -40.42 -10.51 11.58
CA SER A 157 -39.67 -10.00 10.42
C SER A 157 -38.65 -8.93 10.83
N GLY A 158 -38.89 -8.25 11.96
CA GLY A 158 -37.89 -7.47 12.69
C GLY A 158 -36.61 -8.25 13.01
N GLY A 159 -36.73 -9.45 13.58
CA GLY A 159 -35.60 -10.33 13.84
C GLY A 159 -34.84 -10.72 12.57
N PHE A 160 -35.55 -10.97 11.46
CA PHE A 160 -34.92 -11.25 10.16
C PHE A 160 -34.11 -10.06 9.65
N THR A 161 -34.70 -8.87 9.69
CA THR A 161 -33.99 -7.65 9.28
C THR A 161 -32.77 -7.38 10.16
N LEU A 162 -32.81 -7.76 11.44
CA LEU A 162 -31.65 -7.65 12.34
C LEU A 162 -30.50 -8.56 11.91
N VAL A 163 -30.76 -9.80 11.51
CA VAL A 163 -29.70 -10.72 11.02
C VAL A 163 -29.06 -10.16 9.75
N PHE A 164 -29.87 -9.66 8.81
CA PHE A 164 -29.35 -8.97 7.63
C PHE A 164 -28.55 -7.73 7.98
N LEU A 165 -29.00 -6.91 8.94
CA LEU A 165 -28.27 -5.75 9.43
C LEU A 165 -26.90 -6.16 9.98
N LEU A 166 -26.82 -7.19 10.82
CA LEU A 166 -25.55 -7.68 11.37
C LEU A 166 -24.60 -8.18 10.28
N TYR A 167 -25.13 -8.89 9.28
CA TYR A 167 -24.36 -9.31 8.10
C TYR A 167 -23.81 -8.10 7.33
N PHE A 168 -24.64 -7.10 7.03
CA PHE A 168 -24.22 -5.89 6.33
C PHE A 168 -23.20 -5.08 7.15
N LEU A 169 -23.37 -4.98 8.47
CA LEU A 169 -22.42 -4.30 9.36
C LEU A 169 -21.07 -5.02 9.41
N ARG A 170 -21.06 -6.35 9.51
CA ARG A 170 -19.83 -7.13 9.42
C ARG A 170 -19.13 -6.90 8.10
N ARG A 171 -19.88 -6.95 7.00
CA ARG A 171 -19.35 -6.76 5.66
C ARG A 171 -18.81 -5.33 5.44
N TYR A 172 -19.47 -4.33 6.00
CA TYR A 172 -19.02 -2.93 6.00
C TYR A 172 -17.69 -2.75 6.76
N ARG A 173 -17.49 -3.47 7.87
CA ARG A 173 -16.22 -3.45 8.60
C ARG A 173 -15.09 -4.07 7.79
N GLU A 174 -15.34 -5.21 7.12
CA GLU A 174 -14.36 -5.87 6.27
C GLU A 174 -13.88 -4.96 5.12
N THR A 175 -14.81 -4.26 4.45
CA THR A 175 -14.45 -3.35 3.36
C THR A 175 -13.69 -2.11 3.84
N ASN A 176 -14.07 -1.54 4.99
CA ASN A 176 -13.35 -0.41 5.56
C ASN A 176 -11.94 -0.79 6.02
N ALA A 177 -11.76 -1.96 6.63
CA ALA A 177 -10.44 -2.45 7.01
C ALA A 177 -9.54 -2.66 5.78
N LEU A 178 -10.10 -3.19 4.69
CA LEU A 178 -9.38 -3.34 3.43
C LEU A 178 -8.95 -1.98 2.85
N LYS A 179 -9.86 -1.00 2.82
CA LYS A 179 -9.56 0.37 2.37
C LYS A 179 -8.42 1.00 3.17
N GLN A 180 -8.48 0.92 4.50
CA GLN A 180 -7.42 1.44 5.38
C GLN A 180 -6.07 0.77 5.11
N SER A 181 -6.04 -0.55 4.92
CA SER A 181 -4.80 -1.27 4.61
C SER A 181 -4.19 -0.84 3.27
N PHE A 182 -5.05 -0.50 2.29
CA PHE A 182 -4.61 -0.03 0.98
C PHE A 182 -4.06 1.39 1.06
N GLU A 183 -4.76 2.29 1.77
CA GLU A 183 -4.29 3.65 2.03
C GLU A 183 -2.94 3.68 2.75
N GLN A 184 -2.74 2.83 3.76
CA GLN A 184 -1.46 2.67 4.46
C GLN A 184 -0.35 2.18 3.54
N LYS A 185 -0.64 1.24 2.63
CA LYS A 185 0.34 0.78 1.63
C LYS A 185 0.69 1.88 0.64
N LEU A 186 -0.28 2.67 0.19
CA LEU A 186 -0.02 3.81 -0.69
C LEU A 186 0.79 4.91 0.00
N SER A 187 0.48 5.23 1.26
CA SER A 187 1.25 6.23 2.00
C SER A 187 2.69 5.77 2.18
N ALA A 188 2.90 4.51 2.58
CA ALA A 188 4.23 3.93 2.70
C ALA A 188 5.01 3.95 1.38
N GLN A 189 4.37 3.67 0.24
CA GLN A 189 5.01 3.76 -1.08
C GLN A 189 5.37 5.21 -1.44
N ASN A 190 4.48 6.17 -1.19
CA ASN A 190 4.76 7.59 -1.41
C ASN A 190 5.92 8.10 -0.54
N ASP A 191 5.97 7.68 0.72
CA ASP A 191 7.04 8.05 1.64
C ASP A 191 8.37 7.42 1.23
N VAL A 192 8.36 6.18 0.73
CA VAL A 192 9.55 5.52 0.14
C VAL A 192 10.04 6.25 -1.11
N ILE A 193 9.14 6.76 -1.96
CA ILE A 193 9.50 7.54 -3.16
C ILE A 193 10.06 8.91 -2.76
N LYS A 194 9.44 9.60 -1.80
CA LYS A 194 9.96 10.87 -1.27
C LYS A 194 11.32 10.70 -0.60
N ALA A 195 11.55 9.57 0.10
CA ALA A 195 12.82 9.25 0.72
C ALA A 195 13.95 8.92 -0.27
N ARG A 196 13.65 8.69 -1.57
CA ARG A 196 14.67 8.43 -2.60
C ARG A 196 15.28 9.69 -3.22
N ILE A 197 14.73 10.87 -2.96
CA ILE A 197 15.30 12.14 -3.41
C ILE A 197 15.75 12.89 -2.16
N ALA A 198 17.05 13.07 -1.95
CA ALA A 198 17.58 13.94 -0.90
C ALA A 198 17.16 15.40 -1.23
N PRO A 199 16.13 15.97 -0.58
CA PRO A 199 15.54 17.23 -1.04
C PRO A 199 16.55 18.37 -0.95
N HIS A 200 17.40 18.31 0.08
CA HIS A 200 18.43 19.31 0.35
C HIS A 200 19.50 19.37 -0.75
N PHE A 201 20.06 18.23 -1.17
CA PHE A 201 21.03 18.18 -2.27
C PHE A 201 20.41 18.71 -3.57
N PHE A 202 19.16 18.33 -3.85
CA PHE A 202 18.47 18.76 -5.06
C PHE A 202 18.26 20.28 -5.13
N PHE A 203 17.69 20.89 -4.08
CA PHE A 203 17.43 22.33 -4.06
C PHE A 203 18.73 23.14 -4.11
N ASN A 204 19.76 22.70 -3.38
CA ASN A 204 21.06 23.39 -3.39
C ASN A 204 21.73 23.32 -4.76
N THR A 205 21.68 22.16 -5.41
CA THR A 205 22.24 21.97 -6.75
C THR A 205 21.54 22.85 -7.78
N ILE A 206 20.21 22.97 -7.72
CA ILE A 206 19.45 23.86 -8.61
C ILE A 206 19.83 25.32 -8.37
N ASN A 207 19.93 25.76 -7.11
CA ASN A 207 20.28 27.14 -6.79
C ASN A 207 21.67 27.52 -7.32
N THR A 208 22.66 26.64 -7.15
CA THR A 208 24.00 26.82 -7.73
C THR A 208 23.93 26.87 -9.25
N LEU A 209 23.17 25.98 -9.88
CA LEU A 209 23.02 25.94 -11.33
C LEU A 209 22.36 27.22 -11.87
N VAL A 210 21.30 27.72 -11.23
CA VAL A 210 20.64 28.99 -11.57
C VAL A 210 21.63 30.16 -11.46
N SER A 211 22.43 30.21 -10.38
CA SER A 211 23.45 31.27 -10.21
C SER A 211 24.55 31.23 -11.29
N LEU A 212 24.91 30.03 -11.76
CA LEU A 212 25.93 29.83 -12.78
C LEU A 212 25.41 30.09 -14.20
N ILE A 213 24.12 29.93 -14.47
CA ILE A 213 23.55 30.21 -15.79
C ILE A 213 23.81 31.67 -16.19
N GLU A 214 23.67 32.61 -15.25
CA GLU A 214 23.89 34.03 -15.52
C GLU A 214 25.37 34.44 -15.45
N SER A 215 26.13 33.87 -14.50
CA SER A 215 27.51 34.29 -14.23
C SER A 215 28.57 33.54 -15.05
N ASN A 216 28.37 32.24 -15.32
CA ASN A 216 29.31 31.40 -16.07
C ASN A 216 28.59 30.20 -16.75
N PRO A 217 28.00 30.42 -17.94
CA PRO A 217 27.20 29.41 -18.65
C PRO A 217 27.96 28.10 -18.95
N ALA A 218 29.27 28.19 -19.19
CA ALA A 218 30.10 27.01 -19.46
C ALA A 218 30.20 26.11 -18.23
N ARG A 219 30.44 26.70 -17.04
CA ARG A 219 30.41 25.95 -15.77
C ARG A 219 29.02 25.42 -15.43
N ALA A 220 27.95 26.18 -15.74
CA ALA A 220 26.58 25.71 -15.55
C ALA A 220 26.28 24.46 -16.40
N SER A 221 26.75 24.45 -17.66
CA SER A 221 26.58 23.31 -18.56
C SER A 221 27.32 22.06 -18.07
N ALA A 222 28.57 22.21 -17.61
CA ALA A 222 29.32 21.12 -17.00
C ALA A 222 28.65 20.57 -15.73
N LEU A 223 28.18 21.47 -14.85
CA LEU A 223 27.44 21.09 -13.65
C LEU A 223 26.17 20.30 -13.99
N LEU A 224 25.40 20.74 -15.00
CA LEU A 224 24.19 20.04 -15.45
C LEU A 224 24.48 18.61 -15.93
N GLN A 225 25.63 18.36 -16.55
CA GLN A 225 26.02 17.00 -16.97
C GLN A 225 26.22 16.08 -15.77
N HIS A 226 26.94 16.53 -14.73
CA HIS A 226 27.13 15.77 -13.49
C HIS A 226 25.79 15.48 -12.80
N VAL A 227 24.91 16.48 -12.73
CA VAL A 227 23.57 16.34 -12.15
C VAL A 227 22.77 15.30 -12.93
N SER A 228 22.76 15.37 -14.26
CA SER A 228 22.04 14.42 -15.10
C SER A 228 22.54 12.98 -14.90
N ALA A 229 23.85 12.78 -14.75
CA ALA A 229 24.43 11.47 -14.51
C ALA A 229 23.98 10.85 -13.18
N LEU A 230 24.02 11.61 -12.08
CA LEU A 230 23.52 11.17 -10.77
C LEU A 230 22.01 10.90 -10.78
N PHE A 231 21.23 11.75 -11.43
CA PHE A 231 19.78 11.55 -11.56
C PHE A 231 19.45 10.26 -12.30
N ARG A 232 20.14 9.99 -13.42
CA ARG A 232 19.97 8.75 -14.17
C ARG A 232 20.28 7.53 -13.30
N ALA A 233 21.35 7.57 -12.50
CA ALA A 233 21.69 6.50 -11.57
C ALA A 233 20.63 6.30 -10.49
N SER A 234 20.12 7.38 -9.89
CA SER A 234 19.07 7.32 -8.85
C SER A 234 17.76 6.71 -9.37
N PHE A 235 17.35 7.03 -10.61
CA PHE A 235 16.14 6.46 -11.22
C PHE A 235 16.27 4.97 -11.56
N ASN A 236 17.48 4.47 -11.80
CA ASN A 236 17.71 3.05 -12.05
C ASN A 236 17.56 2.18 -10.80
N GLY A 237 17.46 2.79 -9.61
CA GLY A 237 17.24 2.10 -8.34
C GLY A 237 18.49 1.38 -7.80
N ALA A 238 18.31 0.67 -6.70
CA ALA A 238 19.38 -0.16 -6.12
C ALA A 238 19.62 -1.36 -7.05
N ARG A 239 20.78 -1.38 -7.69
CA ARG A 239 21.28 -2.45 -8.57
C ARG A 239 22.76 -2.65 -8.30
N GLU A 240 23.27 -3.81 -8.68
CA GLU A 240 24.72 -4.06 -8.71
C GLU A 240 25.37 -3.30 -9.87
N ILE A 241 26.49 -2.65 -9.57
CA ILE A 241 27.36 -1.98 -10.54
C ILE A 241 28.82 -2.27 -10.18
N SER A 242 29.72 -2.12 -11.15
CA SER A 242 31.15 -2.20 -10.87
C SER A 242 31.58 -1.09 -9.91
N PHE A 243 32.65 -1.33 -9.18
CA PHE A 243 33.20 -0.33 -8.27
C PHE A 243 33.72 0.90 -9.04
N GLU A 244 34.24 0.70 -10.25
CA GLU A 244 34.56 1.78 -11.19
C GLU A 244 33.35 2.68 -11.49
N GLU A 245 32.18 2.08 -11.80
CA GLU A 245 30.95 2.86 -12.02
C GLU A 245 30.54 3.63 -10.76
N GLU A 246 30.65 3.03 -9.57
CA GLU A 246 30.34 3.71 -8.30
C GLU A 246 31.30 4.88 -8.02
N ILE A 247 32.59 4.72 -8.33
CA ILE A 247 33.58 5.81 -8.22
C ILE A 247 33.23 6.96 -9.17
N ALA A 248 32.87 6.68 -10.42
CA ALA A 248 32.45 7.71 -11.37
C ALA A 248 31.20 8.49 -10.88
N LEU A 249 30.25 7.80 -10.23
CA LEU A 249 29.11 8.46 -9.58
C LEU A 249 29.55 9.35 -8.41
N CYS A 250 30.51 8.90 -7.61
CA CYS A 250 31.08 9.71 -6.53
C CYS A 250 31.82 10.95 -7.05
N GLU A 251 32.56 10.83 -8.16
CA GLU A 251 33.22 11.98 -8.81
C GLU A 251 32.21 13.01 -9.30
N HIS A 252 31.11 12.58 -9.92
CA HIS A 252 30.02 13.48 -10.30
C HIS A 252 29.43 14.20 -9.10
N TYR A 253 29.23 13.49 -7.99
CA TYR A 253 28.75 14.09 -6.73
C TYR A 253 29.73 15.12 -6.17
N LEU A 254 31.02 14.77 -6.08
CA LEU A 254 32.06 15.65 -5.57
C LEU A 254 32.28 16.88 -6.46
N ALA A 255 32.13 16.77 -7.78
CA ALA A 255 32.19 17.91 -8.70
C ALA A 255 31.06 18.92 -8.47
N ILE A 256 29.85 18.42 -8.15
CA ILE A 256 28.70 19.28 -7.79
C ILE A 256 28.97 20.00 -6.47
N GLU A 257 29.42 19.26 -5.46
CA GLU A 257 29.73 19.82 -4.15
C GLU A 257 30.91 20.81 -4.18
N SER A 258 31.96 20.54 -4.97
CA SER A 258 33.08 21.46 -5.17
C SER A 258 32.63 22.79 -5.77
N SER A 259 31.73 22.73 -6.76
CA SER A 259 31.14 23.93 -7.38
C SER A 259 30.33 24.75 -6.36
N ARG A 260 29.62 24.08 -5.43
CA ARG A 260 28.85 24.73 -4.36
C ARG A 260 29.74 25.35 -3.29
N LEU A 261 30.83 24.67 -2.93
CA LEU A 261 31.77 25.09 -1.89
C LEU A 261 32.84 26.05 -2.40
N ALA A 262 32.75 26.51 -3.66
CA ALA A 262 33.71 27.40 -4.30
C ALA A 262 35.15 26.88 -4.17
N ASP A 263 35.36 25.63 -4.55
CA ASP A 263 36.67 24.95 -4.58
C ASP A 263 37.35 24.77 -3.21
N LYS A 264 36.57 24.84 -2.11
CA LYS A 264 37.04 24.53 -0.74
C LYS A 264 37.01 23.03 -0.40
N LEU A 265 36.83 22.16 -1.38
CA LEU A 265 36.77 20.72 -1.19
C LEU A 265 38.01 20.08 -1.81
N GLU A 266 38.88 19.51 -0.98
CA GLU A 266 40.05 18.75 -1.42
C GLU A 266 39.83 17.26 -1.20
N VAL A 267 39.95 16.49 -2.27
CA VAL A 267 39.72 15.05 -2.26
C VAL A 267 41.00 14.32 -2.65
N SER A 268 41.41 13.38 -1.83
CA SER A 268 42.52 12.46 -2.09
C SER A 268 41.99 11.04 -2.14
N CYS A 269 42.15 10.38 -3.29
CA CYS A 269 41.73 9.00 -3.50
C CYS A 269 42.95 8.09 -3.63
N GLN A 270 42.94 6.98 -2.88
CA GLN A 270 43.90 5.89 -2.98
C GLN A 270 43.10 4.65 -3.40
N LEU A 271 43.06 4.44 -4.71
CA LEU A 271 42.31 3.36 -5.35
C LEU A 271 43.27 2.23 -5.76
N PRO A 272 42.82 0.96 -5.74
CA PRO A 272 43.53 -0.15 -6.35
C PRO A 272 43.58 -0.02 -7.88
N ASP A 273 44.38 -0.86 -8.53
CA ASP A 273 44.51 -0.86 -10.00
C ASP A 273 43.15 -1.10 -10.70
N GLU A 274 42.99 -0.53 -11.90
CA GLU A 274 41.72 -0.52 -12.65
C GLU A 274 41.14 -1.93 -12.85
N ASP A 275 41.98 -2.92 -13.16
CA ASP A 275 41.55 -4.32 -13.34
C ASP A 275 40.87 -4.87 -12.08
N VAL A 276 41.42 -4.55 -10.90
CA VAL A 276 40.86 -4.99 -9.61
C VAL A 276 39.56 -4.25 -9.31
N MET A 277 39.43 -2.98 -9.71
CA MET A 277 38.19 -2.22 -9.54
C MET A 277 37.05 -2.73 -10.43
N TYR A 278 37.36 -3.25 -11.61
CA TYR A 278 36.37 -3.82 -12.52
C TYR A 278 35.72 -5.08 -11.95
N ASP A 279 36.51 -5.94 -11.29
CA ASP A 279 36.05 -7.18 -10.68
C ASP A 279 35.29 -6.96 -9.35
N MET A 280 35.39 -5.77 -8.75
CA MET A 280 34.64 -5.41 -7.55
C MET A 280 33.23 -4.95 -7.92
N VAL A 281 32.21 -5.52 -7.26
CA VAL A 281 30.81 -5.13 -7.41
C VAL A 281 30.29 -4.51 -6.13
N ILE A 282 29.49 -3.45 -6.25
CA ILE A 282 28.82 -2.80 -5.13
C ILE A 282 27.39 -2.42 -5.52
N THR A 283 26.51 -2.27 -4.52
CA THR A 283 25.19 -1.69 -4.76
C THR A 283 25.33 -0.20 -5.10
N ALA A 284 24.72 0.21 -6.21
CA ALA A 284 24.77 1.59 -6.71
C ALA A 284 24.38 2.63 -5.66
N LEU A 285 25.08 3.76 -5.66
CA LEU A 285 24.93 4.91 -4.77
C LEU A 285 25.24 4.62 -3.29
N THR A 286 25.90 3.50 -2.98
CA THR A 286 26.29 3.20 -1.60
C THR A 286 27.39 4.14 -1.12
N LEU A 287 28.49 4.24 -1.87
CA LEU A 287 29.61 5.12 -1.54
C LEU A 287 29.20 6.59 -1.65
N GLN A 288 28.43 6.94 -2.68
CA GLN A 288 27.90 8.29 -2.86
C GLN A 288 27.05 8.72 -1.65
N SER A 289 26.11 7.89 -1.21
CA SER A 289 25.23 8.22 -0.08
C SER A 289 25.97 8.33 1.25
N VAL A 290 27.08 7.59 1.42
CA VAL A 290 27.95 7.72 2.58
C VAL A 290 28.68 9.05 2.52
N LEU A 291 29.30 9.39 1.38
CA LEU A 291 29.99 10.67 1.18
C LEU A 291 29.05 11.86 1.42
N GLU A 292 27.84 11.81 0.89
CA GLU A 292 26.83 12.86 1.05
C GLU A 292 26.53 13.14 2.52
N LYS A 293 26.27 12.09 3.28
CA LYS A 293 25.94 12.23 4.70
C LYS A 293 27.14 12.69 5.53
N MET A 294 28.35 12.25 5.19
CA MET A 294 29.57 12.74 5.85
C MET A 294 29.80 14.24 5.57
N LEU A 295 29.66 14.66 4.30
CA LEU A 295 29.86 16.04 3.88
C LEU A 295 28.81 16.98 4.46
N LEU A 296 27.54 16.59 4.44
CA LEU A 296 26.44 17.39 5.01
C LEU A 296 26.77 17.82 6.45
N ASN A 297 27.17 16.86 7.28
CA ASN A 297 27.48 17.11 8.68
C ASN A 297 28.71 18.00 8.87
N VAL A 298 29.72 17.92 7.99
CA VAL A 298 30.94 18.73 8.13
C VAL A 298 30.76 20.14 7.57
N VAL A 299 30.05 20.30 6.45
CA VAL A 299 29.81 21.60 5.82
C VAL A 299 28.99 22.52 6.72
N GLU A 300 28.05 21.99 7.51
CA GLU A 300 27.29 22.77 8.49
C GLU A 300 28.16 23.32 9.64
N MET A 301 29.38 22.80 9.82
CA MET A 301 30.25 23.11 10.95
C MET A 301 31.41 24.05 10.62
N THR A 302 31.70 24.30 9.34
CA THR A 302 32.86 25.11 8.95
C THR A 302 32.72 25.81 7.61
N THR A 303 33.46 26.91 7.49
CA THR A 303 33.67 27.63 6.23
C THR A 303 35.10 27.46 5.69
N GLU A 304 35.94 26.67 6.38
CA GLU A 304 37.30 26.30 6.00
C GLU A 304 37.33 25.19 4.94
N THR A 305 38.50 24.93 4.35
CA THR A 305 38.71 23.84 3.39
C THR A 305 38.44 22.48 4.04
N ILE A 306 37.65 21.64 3.37
CA ILE A 306 37.30 20.29 3.82
C ILE A 306 38.19 19.30 3.07
N TYR A 307 38.86 18.43 3.82
CA TYR A 307 39.74 17.40 3.28
C TYR A 307 39.08 16.03 3.41
N ILE A 308 38.90 15.34 2.29
CA ILE A 308 38.39 13.98 2.21
C ILE A 308 39.50 13.05 1.73
N ASN A 309 39.72 11.96 2.47
CA ASN A 309 40.59 10.87 2.05
C ASN A 309 39.75 9.60 1.85
N ILE A 310 39.80 9.03 0.65
CA ILE A 310 39.17 7.76 0.32
C ILE A 310 40.28 6.75 0.07
N ARG A 311 40.26 5.63 0.80
CA ARG A 311 41.18 4.52 0.62
C ARG A 311 40.40 3.24 0.43
N VAL A 312 40.73 2.50 -0.62
CA VAL A 312 40.12 1.22 -0.94
C VAL A 312 41.19 0.15 -0.83
N THR A 313 40.93 -0.87 -0.02
CA THR A 313 41.83 -2.01 0.16
C THR A 313 41.05 -3.30 -0.04
N TRP A 314 41.68 -4.26 -0.68
CA TRP A 314 41.13 -5.59 -0.86
C TRP A 314 42.05 -6.62 -0.22
N GLN A 315 41.51 -7.43 0.69
CA GLN A 315 42.21 -8.52 1.37
C GLN A 315 41.23 -9.66 1.66
N GLN A 316 41.67 -10.91 1.46
CA GLN A 316 40.91 -12.11 1.87
C GLN A 316 39.45 -12.17 1.35
N HIS A 317 39.21 -11.84 0.07
CA HIS A 317 37.87 -11.78 -0.53
C HIS A 317 36.91 -10.75 0.13
N ARG A 318 37.46 -9.73 0.77
CA ARG A 318 36.69 -8.62 1.31
C ARG A 318 37.20 -7.29 0.76
N VAL A 319 36.26 -6.41 0.45
CA VAL A 319 36.54 -5.04 0.06
C VAL A 319 36.29 -4.16 1.26
N VAL A 320 37.31 -3.38 1.64
CA VAL A 320 37.25 -2.42 2.74
C VAL A 320 37.50 -1.04 2.18
N ILE A 321 36.48 -0.18 2.28
CA ILE A 321 36.54 1.22 1.86
C ILE A 321 36.58 2.08 3.12
N THR A 322 37.65 2.84 3.28
CA THR A 322 37.84 3.77 4.39
C THR A 322 37.71 5.19 3.88
N ILE A 323 36.79 5.95 4.47
CA ILE A 323 36.55 7.35 4.15
C ILE A 323 36.85 8.18 5.39
N GLY A 324 37.86 9.04 5.30
CA GLY A 324 38.25 9.97 6.34
C GLY A 324 37.89 11.40 5.96
N VAL A 325 37.20 12.12 6.84
CA VAL A 325 36.96 13.56 6.69
C VAL A 325 37.56 14.31 7.87
N ALA A 326 38.40 15.30 7.59
CA ALA A 326 39.02 16.12 8.63
C ALA A 326 37.97 17.02 9.29
N LEU A 327 37.97 17.06 10.63
CA LEU A 327 37.13 17.99 11.37
C LEU A 327 37.81 19.37 11.44
N PRO A 328 37.05 20.46 11.32
CA PRO A 328 37.58 21.82 11.45
C PRO A 328 38.10 22.08 12.87
N LYS A 329 39.16 22.90 12.99
CA LYS A 329 39.79 23.20 14.28
C LYS A 329 38.91 24.05 15.21
N LYS A 330 37.95 24.79 14.65
CA LYS A 330 36.91 25.55 15.35
C LYS A 330 35.54 24.92 15.08
N THR A 331 35.19 23.88 15.82
CA THR A 331 33.81 23.36 15.81
C THR A 331 32.89 24.30 16.59
N MET A 332 31.85 24.84 15.93
CA MET A 332 30.77 25.58 16.61
C MET A 332 29.74 24.67 17.31
N ILE A 333 29.87 23.34 17.21
CA ILE A 333 28.89 22.37 17.72
C ILE A 333 29.59 21.27 18.55
N ILE A 334 28.96 20.89 19.67
CA ILE A 334 29.43 19.94 20.67
C ILE A 334 29.55 18.53 20.05
N ASN A 335 30.72 17.88 20.20
CA ASN A 335 31.04 16.52 19.71
C ASN A 335 30.01 15.40 20.04
N HIS A 336 29.07 15.65 20.96
CA HIS A 336 28.06 14.69 21.39
C HIS A 336 26.95 14.49 20.34
N ASP A 337 26.53 15.53 19.62
CA ASP A 337 25.49 15.43 18.58
C ASP A 337 25.97 14.72 17.32
N LEU A 338 27.25 14.90 16.97
CA LEU A 338 27.87 14.27 15.80
C LEU A 338 27.76 12.74 15.82
N ARG A 339 27.89 12.10 16.99
CA ARG A 339 27.77 10.64 17.11
C ARG A 339 26.36 10.14 16.81
N GLN A 340 25.32 10.92 17.11
CA GLN A 340 23.94 10.55 16.84
C GLN A 340 23.59 10.71 15.35
N HIS A 341 24.19 11.69 14.67
CA HIS A 341 23.90 12.01 13.27
C HIS A 341 24.72 11.19 12.24
N MET A 342 25.78 10.50 12.68
CA MET A 342 26.62 9.60 11.85
C MET A 342 26.12 8.15 11.82
N ASN A 343 24.81 7.93 11.94
CA ASN A 343 24.22 6.60 11.83
C ASN A 343 23.90 6.25 10.35
N PHE A 344 24.57 5.23 9.82
CA PHE A 344 24.40 4.73 8.44
C PHE A 344 23.47 3.51 8.34
N TYR A 345 22.57 3.31 9.31
CA TYR A 345 21.69 2.14 9.37
C TYR A 345 20.97 1.83 8.05
N ILE A 346 20.42 2.85 7.37
CA ILE A 346 19.70 2.68 6.09
C ILE A 346 20.66 2.23 4.98
N GLN A 347 21.84 2.84 4.89
CA GLN A 347 22.87 2.48 3.92
C GLN A 347 23.40 1.07 4.18
N ALA A 348 23.62 0.71 5.44
CA ALA A 348 24.06 -0.62 5.85
C ALA A 348 23.00 -1.70 5.56
N GLU A 349 21.72 -1.44 5.85
CA GLU A 349 20.60 -2.34 5.49
C GLU A 349 20.53 -2.60 3.98
N ARG A 350 20.70 -1.56 3.15
CA ARG A 350 20.74 -1.72 1.69
C ARG A 350 21.91 -2.59 1.24
N LEU A 351 23.10 -2.37 1.81
CA LEU A 351 24.28 -3.18 1.50
C LEU A 351 24.09 -4.64 1.95
N ARG A 352 23.52 -4.86 3.13
CA ARG A 352 23.21 -6.20 3.66
C ARG A 352 22.14 -6.94 2.86
N ALA A 353 21.20 -6.23 2.24
CA ALA A 353 20.18 -6.84 1.40
C ALA A 353 20.78 -7.54 0.17
N TYR A 354 21.94 -7.07 -0.31
CA TYR A 354 22.65 -7.65 -1.45
C TYR A 354 23.77 -8.62 -1.01
N PHE A 355 24.59 -8.24 -0.04
CA PHE A 355 25.78 -8.99 0.36
C PHE A 355 25.62 -9.82 1.65
N GLY A 356 24.41 -9.88 2.20
CA GLY A 356 24.09 -10.59 3.44
C GLY A 356 24.54 -9.86 4.71
N GLN A 357 24.33 -10.49 5.87
CA GLN A 357 24.61 -9.89 7.18
C GLN A 357 26.10 -9.63 7.46
N SER A 358 26.99 -10.18 6.64
CA SER A 358 28.43 -9.94 6.73
C SER A 358 28.87 -8.57 6.22
N ALA A 359 28.00 -7.82 5.55
CA ALA A 359 28.29 -6.47 5.10
C ALA A 359 27.86 -5.41 6.13
N ASP A 360 28.67 -4.39 6.34
CA ASP A 360 28.35 -3.34 7.30
C ASP A 360 28.99 -1.99 6.97
N ILE A 361 28.40 -0.93 7.52
CA ILE A 361 28.92 0.44 7.45
C ILE A 361 29.03 0.98 8.87
N LYS A 362 30.26 1.20 9.32
CA LYS A 362 30.55 1.71 10.66
C LYS A 362 31.22 3.06 10.58
N SER A 363 30.80 3.98 11.43
CA SER A 363 31.41 5.30 11.54
C SER A 363 31.95 5.53 12.94
N SER A 364 33.12 6.15 13.02
CA SER A 364 33.78 6.53 14.26
C SER A 364 34.17 7.99 14.20
N VAL A 365 33.84 8.74 15.25
CA VAL A 365 34.17 10.16 15.37
C VAL A 365 35.32 10.29 16.36
N THR A 366 36.48 10.71 15.86
CA THR A 366 37.65 11.09 16.66
C THR A 366 37.65 12.60 16.88
N SER A 367 38.47 13.11 17.80
CA SER A 367 38.60 14.55 18.08
C SER A 367 39.01 15.41 16.87
N SER A 368 39.65 14.83 15.85
CA SER A 368 40.17 15.57 14.69
C SER A 368 39.64 15.11 13.32
N ARG A 369 38.90 13.99 13.27
CA ARG A 369 38.41 13.40 12.01
C ARG A 369 37.25 12.45 12.23
N ILE A 370 36.42 12.34 11.22
CA ILE A 370 35.39 11.31 11.10
C ILE A 370 35.93 10.23 10.17
N ILE A 371 35.85 8.97 10.60
CA ILE A 371 36.26 7.82 9.80
C ILE A 371 35.07 6.88 9.64
N THR A 372 34.65 6.67 8.40
CA THR A 372 33.63 5.69 8.04
C THR A 372 34.27 4.55 7.27
N VAL A 373 33.94 3.32 7.66
CA VAL A 373 34.44 2.09 7.05
C VAL A 373 33.25 1.32 6.50
N ILE A 374 33.30 1.03 5.20
CA ILE A 374 32.38 0.14 4.49
C ILE A 374 33.13 -1.17 4.29
N ASP A 375 32.54 -2.29 4.71
CA ASP A 375 33.15 -3.62 4.63
C ASP A 375 32.12 -4.61 4.09
N TYR A 376 32.45 -5.29 2.99
CA TYR A 376 31.58 -6.28 2.35
C TYR A 376 32.38 -7.39 1.66
N PRO A 377 31.80 -8.60 1.53
CA PRO A 377 32.41 -9.70 0.78
C PRO A 377 32.40 -9.42 -0.72
N LEU A 378 33.48 -9.78 -1.42
CA LEU A 378 33.54 -9.78 -2.87
C LEU A 378 32.64 -10.90 -3.41
N GLN A 379 31.68 -10.59 -4.27
CA GLN A 379 30.96 -11.57 -5.07
C GLN A 379 31.53 -11.55 -6.49
N ASP A 380 31.89 -12.71 -7.02
CA ASP A 380 32.27 -12.84 -8.43
C ASP A 380 31.09 -12.42 -9.31
N VAL A 381 31.37 -11.58 -10.31
CA VAL A 381 30.42 -11.27 -11.38
C VAL A 381 30.16 -12.57 -12.14
N SER A 382 29.10 -13.29 -11.77
CA SER A 382 28.58 -14.35 -12.63
C SER A 382 27.97 -13.69 -13.87
N LEU A 383 28.76 -13.68 -14.95
CA LEU A 383 28.40 -13.28 -16.32
C LEU A 383 27.06 -13.88 -16.79
#